data_AF-A0A9D6WMC3-F1
#
_entry.id   AF-A0A9D6WMC3-F1
#
_cell.length_a   1.000
_cell.length_b   1.000
_cell.length_c   1.000
_cell.angle_alpha   90.00
_cell.angle_beta   90.00
_cell.angle_gamma   90.00
#
_symmetry.space_group_name_H-M   'P 1'
#
loop_
_entity.id
_entity.type
_entity.pdbx_description
1 polymer ?
#
loop_
_entity_poly.entity_id
_entity_poly.type
_entity_poly.pdbx_seq_one_letter_code
_entity_poly.pdbx_strand_id
1 'polypeptide(L)'
;MSIHRYVKAPPSTRPLVEERAGALTMEVRDGEVMDTSTVRRMTGQTHRRTVLSYLFILAGLSILSWALWPIVSFMVFSAPQFSGVISPVADGSVALRPPGVLSPLVSAASDVVKDQQGPDYTNANVWFPTSPQKKIVSRVTAYTLSIPKLRINNALVTISGDDLNKSLIHYGGTGLPGEYGTAVIFGHSVLPQFYNPTNYKTIFSTIPTLKIGDEIFIRYDGVEYRYVVYEMLVTEPNDLTPLAQRFDDSYVTLITCVPPGTYWKRLNVRARLEKI
;
A
#
# COMPACT_ATOMS: atom_id res chain seq x y z
N MET A 1 50.85 -64.98 59.84
CA MET A 1 50.39 -66.36 59.58
C MET A 1 49.49 -66.79 60.73
N SER A 2 48.17 -66.64 60.60
CA SER A 2 47.21 -67.63 61.09
C SER A 2 45.78 -67.22 60.73
N ILE A 3 45.05 -68.24 60.34
CA ILE A 3 43.77 -68.26 59.66
C ILE A 3 42.65 -68.64 60.64
N HIS A 4 41.45 -68.14 60.33
CA HIS A 4 40.14 -68.70 60.62
C HIS A 4 39.58 -68.64 62.06
N ARG A 5 38.39 -68.04 62.18
CA ARG A 5 37.19 -68.78 62.60
C ARG A 5 35.90 -68.06 62.21
N TYR A 6 35.02 -68.83 61.58
CA TYR A 6 33.63 -68.55 61.24
C TYR A 6 32.77 -68.51 62.53
N VAL A 7 31.88 -67.53 62.68
CA VAL A 7 30.76 -67.59 63.65
C VAL A 7 29.50 -66.96 63.06
N LYS A 8 28.56 -67.85 62.73
CA LYS A 8 27.08 -67.81 62.90
C LYS A 8 26.35 -66.45 62.89
N ALA A 9 25.47 -66.26 61.90
CA ALA A 9 24.51 -65.15 61.81
C ALA A 9 23.25 -65.37 62.70
N PRO A 10 22.71 -64.29 63.31
CA PRO A 10 21.33 -64.21 63.80
C PRO A 10 20.50 -63.14 63.02
N PRO A 11 19.17 -63.03 63.25
CA PRO A 11 18.18 -62.92 62.17
C PRO A 11 17.76 -61.50 61.75
N SER A 12 17.17 -61.47 60.56
CA SER A 12 16.38 -60.40 59.91
C SER A 12 15.66 -59.43 60.86
N THR A 13 15.96 -58.14 60.70
CA THR A 13 15.02 -57.03 60.93
C THR A 13 15.26 -55.91 59.89
N ARG A 14 14.25 -55.60 59.08
CA ARG A 14 14.09 -54.26 58.49
C ARG A 14 13.47 -53.37 59.57
N PRO A 15 13.88 -52.10 59.68
CA PRO A 15 12.92 -51.02 59.37
C PRO A 15 13.58 -49.85 58.60
N LEU A 16 12.91 -49.36 57.56
CA LEU A 16 12.20 -48.06 57.48
C LEU A 16 13.11 -46.89 57.10
N VAL A 17 13.07 -46.61 55.80
CA VAL A 17 13.07 -45.29 55.13
C VAL A 17 13.41 -44.10 56.03
N GLU A 18 14.61 -43.56 55.80
CA GLU A 18 15.05 -42.25 56.30
C GLU A 18 14.25 -41.15 55.59
N GLU A 19 13.14 -40.74 56.21
CA GLU A 19 12.32 -39.60 55.78
C GLU A 19 13.08 -38.29 56.07
N ARG A 20 13.75 -37.76 55.04
CA ARG A 20 14.25 -36.38 55.07
C ARG A 20 13.07 -35.42 54.96
N ALA A 21 12.50 -35.04 56.11
CA ALA A 21 11.58 -33.92 56.22
C ALA A 21 12.29 -32.63 55.79
N GLY A 22 12.03 -32.16 54.57
CA GLY A 22 12.43 -30.83 54.14
C GLY A 22 11.63 -29.79 54.92
N ALA A 23 12.32 -28.90 55.65
CA ALA A 23 11.67 -27.80 56.35
C ALA A 23 10.95 -26.90 55.34
N LEU A 24 9.61 -26.89 55.38
CA LEU A 24 8.79 -25.93 54.64
C LEU A 24 9.01 -24.55 55.25
N THR A 25 9.57 -23.63 54.47
CA THR A 25 9.64 -22.21 54.87
C THR A 25 8.32 -21.55 54.46
N MET A 26 7.65 -20.91 55.42
CA MET A 26 6.34 -20.29 55.24
C MET A 26 6.45 -18.77 55.14
N GLU A 27 5.64 -18.15 54.29
CA GLU A 27 5.57 -16.71 54.06
C GLU A 27 4.11 -16.25 54.14
N VAL A 28 3.86 -15.12 54.80
CA VAL A 28 2.51 -14.56 54.94
C VAL A 28 2.25 -13.59 53.79
N ARG A 29 1.19 -13.85 53.01
CA ARG A 29 0.79 -12.98 51.90
C ARG A 29 -0.73 -12.81 51.91
N ASP A 30 -1.18 -11.55 51.84
CA ASP A 30 -2.59 -11.16 51.91
C ASP A 30 -3.35 -11.70 53.13
N GLY A 31 -2.65 -11.88 54.26
CA GLY A 31 -3.21 -12.36 55.53
C GLY A 31 -3.25 -13.89 55.69
N GLU A 32 -2.79 -14.65 54.70
CA GLU A 32 -2.81 -16.12 54.70
C GLU A 32 -1.37 -16.69 54.76
N VAL A 33 -1.15 -17.74 55.56
CA VAL A 33 0.16 -18.40 55.69
C VAL A 33 0.32 -19.40 54.55
N MET A 34 1.23 -19.13 53.60
CA MET A 34 1.46 -19.98 52.45
C MET A 34 2.91 -20.51 52.41
N ASP A 35 3.10 -21.66 51.78
CA ASP A 35 4.44 -22.20 51.51
C ASP A 35 5.21 -21.29 50.54
N THR A 36 6.47 -20.98 50.85
CA THR A 36 7.34 -20.13 50.01
C THR A 36 7.49 -20.66 48.59
N SER A 37 7.46 -21.98 48.37
CA SER A 37 7.51 -22.54 47.03
C SER A 37 6.24 -22.22 46.21
N THR A 38 5.09 -22.14 46.90
CA THR A 38 3.80 -21.75 46.32
C THR A 38 3.76 -20.25 46.03
N VAL A 39 4.21 -19.40 46.96
CA VAL A 39 4.32 -17.95 46.74
C VAL A 39 5.27 -17.63 45.58
N ARG A 40 6.41 -18.31 45.49
CA ARG A 40 7.40 -18.16 44.40
C ARG A 40 6.87 -18.62 43.05
N ARG A 41 6.06 -19.69 43.01
CA ARG A 41 5.36 -20.12 41.79
C ARG A 41 4.29 -19.12 41.37
N MET A 42 3.51 -18.59 42.30
CA MET A 42 2.47 -17.58 42.01
C MET A 42 3.06 -16.25 41.52
N THR A 43 4.15 -15.75 42.13
CA THR A 43 4.87 -14.55 41.65
C THR A 43 5.52 -14.77 40.29
N GLY A 44 6.18 -15.91 40.08
CA GLY A 44 6.76 -16.25 38.77
C GLY A 44 5.70 -16.37 37.68
N GLN A 45 4.52 -16.92 37.99
CA GLN A 45 3.41 -17.07 37.05
C GLN A 45 2.74 -15.74 36.71
N THR A 46 2.56 -14.84 37.68
CA THR A 46 2.02 -13.48 37.45
C THR A 46 3.00 -12.63 36.64
N HIS A 47 4.28 -12.63 36.98
CA HIS A 47 5.31 -11.94 36.21
C HIS A 47 5.40 -12.45 34.76
N ARG A 48 5.35 -13.77 34.54
CA ARG A 48 5.36 -14.36 33.19
C ARG A 48 4.14 -13.96 32.36
N ARG A 49 2.96 -13.86 32.98
CA ARG A 49 1.73 -13.39 32.31
C ARG A 49 1.82 -11.91 31.95
N THR A 50 2.31 -11.06 32.85
CA THR A 50 2.49 -9.63 32.60
C THR A 50 3.51 -9.35 31.50
N VAL A 51 4.65 -10.06 31.50
CA VAL A 51 5.65 -9.97 30.42
C VAL A 51 5.03 -10.40 29.09
N LEU A 52 4.28 -11.50 29.07
CA LEU A 52 3.59 -11.97 27.87
C LEU A 52 2.56 -10.96 27.35
N SER A 53 1.79 -10.32 28.24
CA SER A 53 0.84 -9.25 27.87
C SER A 53 1.55 -8.05 27.24
N TYR A 54 2.65 -7.57 27.82
CA TYR A 54 3.43 -6.49 27.22
C TYR A 54 4.03 -6.88 25.87
N LEU A 55 4.47 -8.13 25.69
CA LEU A 55 4.94 -8.62 24.40
C LEU A 55 3.83 -8.56 23.34
N PHE A 56 2.60 -8.97 23.66
CA PHE A 56 1.48 -8.86 22.71
C PHE A 56 1.11 -7.41 22.39
N ILE A 57 1.14 -6.52 23.38
CA ILE A 57 0.88 -5.08 23.17
C ILE A 57 1.95 -4.49 22.26
N LEU A 58 3.23 -4.75 22.54
CA LEU A 58 4.35 -4.28 21.72
C LEU A 58 4.31 -4.86 20.30
N ALA A 59 3.96 -6.14 20.16
CA ALA A 59 3.76 -6.77 18.86
C ALA A 59 2.62 -6.10 18.08
N GLY A 60 1.48 -5.84 18.73
CA GLY A 60 0.35 -5.12 18.15
C GLY A 60 0.72 -3.71 17.70
N LEU A 61 1.38 -2.93 18.56
CA LEU A 61 1.85 -1.58 18.23
C LEU A 61 2.87 -1.59 17.09
N SER A 62 3.74 -2.61 17.03
CA SER A 62 4.70 -2.77 15.94
C SER A 62 4.00 -3.03 14.61
N ILE A 63 2.97 -3.88 14.59
CA ILE A 63 2.17 -4.16 13.38
C ILE A 63 1.42 -2.90 12.94
N LEU A 64 0.79 -2.17 13.87
CA LEU A 64 0.10 -0.91 13.57
C LEU A 64 1.06 0.13 13.01
N SER A 65 2.23 0.29 13.63
CA SER A 65 3.27 1.20 13.14
C SER A 65 3.74 0.79 11.75
N TRP A 66 3.97 -0.50 11.51
CA TRP A 66 4.37 -1.01 10.20
C TRP A 66 3.30 -0.78 9.11
N ALA A 67 2.03 -0.93 9.44
CA ALA A 67 0.92 -0.71 8.51
C ALA A 67 0.68 0.79 8.21
N LEU A 68 0.84 1.66 9.20
CA LEU A 68 0.60 3.10 9.07
C LEU A 68 1.83 3.86 8.55
N TRP A 69 3.03 3.29 8.68
CA TRP A 69 4.29 3.93 8.31
C TRP A 69 4.32 4.44 6.86
N PRO A 70 3.86 3.70 5.83
CA PRO A 70 3.87 4.20 4.46
C PRO A 70 3.04 5.46 4.26
N ILE A 71 1.89 5.56 4.94
CA ILE A 71 0.98 6.71 4.85
C ILE A 71 1.62 7.91 5.55
N VAL A 72 2.09 7.74 6.78
CA VAL A 72 2.74 8.81 7.55
C VAL A 72 4.02 9.29 6.85
N SER A 73 4.83 8.36 6.36
CA SER A 73 6.05 8.68 5.59
C SER A 73 5.73 9.49 4.34
N PHE A 74 4.71 9.08 3.58
CA PHE A 74 4.27 9.85 2.42
C PHE A 74 3.83 11.26 2.85
N MET A 75 3.02 11.40 3.90
CA MET A 75 2.55 12.71 4.35
C MET A 75 3.67 13.64 4.83
N VAL A 76 4.69 13.11 5.49
CA VAL A 76 5.78 13.91 6.08
C VAL A 76 6.88 14.22 5.06
N PHE A 77 7.26 13.26 4.22
CA PHE A 77 8.42 13.39 3.33
C PHE A 77 8.05 13.57 1.86
N SER A 78 6.95 12.96 1.42
CA SER A 78 6.53 13.01 0.02
C SER A 78 5.61 14.17 -0.27
N ALA A 79 4.47 14.27 0.41
CA ALA A 79 3.44 15.27 0.15
C ALA A 79 3.94 16.73 0.12
N PRO A 80 4.86 17.19 1.01
CA PRO A 80 5.33 18.58 0.98
C PRO A 80 6.05 18.94 -0.32
N GLN A 81 6.68 17.96 -0.98
CA GLN A 81 7.40 18.17 -2.24
C GLN A 81 6.45 18.40 -3.43
N PHE A 82 5.14 18.11 -3.27
CA PHE A 82 4.13 18.18 -4.31
C PHE A 82 3.10 19.31 -4.09
N SER A 83 3.40 20.27 -3.20
CA SER A 83 2.48 21.31 -2.69
C SER A 83 2.05 22.39 -3.71
N GLY A 84 2.26 22.17 -5.01
CA GLY A 84 1.65 22.98 -6.07
C GLY A 84 0.18 22.63 -6.22
N VAL A 85 -0.64 22.91 -5.21
CA VAL A 85 -2.10 22.76 -5.28
C VAL A 85 -2.64 23.90 -6.13
N ILE A 86 -2.78 23.67 -7.44
CA ILE A 86 -3.67 24.48 -8.26
C ILE A 86 -5.03 23.77 -8.19
N SER A 87 -5.91 24.24 -7.31
CA SER A 87 -7.32 23.88 -7.38
C SER A 87 -7.95 24.68 -8.52
N PRO A 88 -8.38 24.06 -9.64
CA PRO A 88 -9.30 24.76 -10.53
C PRO A 88 -10.62 24.94 -9.77
N VAL A 89 -10.90 26.18 -9.40
CA VAL A 89 -12.20 26.62 -8.89
C VAL A 89 -13.27 26.19 -9.90
N ALA A 90 -14.20 25.34 -9.46
CA ALA A 90 -15.50 25.16 -10.09
C ALA A 90 -16.58 25.57 -9.08
N ASP A 91 -16.55 26.84 -8.65
CA ASP A 91 -17.78 27.50 -8.22
C ASP A 91 -18.59 27.81 -9.48
N GLY A 92 -19.65 27.03 -9.69
CA GLY A 92 -20.40 27.04 -10.94
C GLY A 92 -21.87 26.67 -10.75
N SER A 93 -22.60 27.53 -10.03
CA SER A 93 -24.05 27.74 -10.16
C SER A 93 -24.98 26.54 -9.83
N VAL A 94 -25.47 26.51 -8.59
CA VAL A 94 -26.85 26.04 -8.33
C VAL A 94 -27.80 27.09 -8.93
N ALA A 95 -28.01 27.03 -10.23
CA ALA A 95 -29.04 27.79 -10.90
C ALA A 95 -30.39 27.18 -10.52
N LEU A 96 -31.20 27.97 -9.79
CA LEU A 96 -32.64 27.76 -9.60
C LEU A 96 -33.28 27.42 -10.96
N ARG A 97 -33.74 26.18 -11.16
CA ARG A 97 -34.53 25.75 -12.33
C ARG A 97 -35.94 25.33 -11.90
N PRO A 98 -36.95 25.54 -12.76
CA PRO A 98 -38.37 25.56 -12.39
C PRO A 98 -38.93 24.17 -12.08
N PRO A 99 -40.03 24.08 -11.31
CA PRO A 99 -40.59 22.81 -10.85
C PRO A 99 -41.29 22.10 -12.02
N GLY A 100 -40.88 20.87 -12.32
CA GLY A 100 -41.58 20.02 -13.30
C GLY A 100 -40.71 19.10 -14.16
N VAL A 101 -39.37 19.22 -14.10
CA VAL A 101 -38.47 18.26 -14.75
C VAL A 101 -38.07 17.22 -13.72
N LEU A 102 -38.40 15.95 -13.98
CA LEU A 102 -37.99 14.81 -13.15
C LEU A 102 -36.50 14.93 -12.82
N SER A 103 -36.21 14.99 -11.52
CA SER A 103 -34.86 15.21 -11.02
C SER A 103 -33.92 14.11 -11.54
N PRO A 104 -32.66 14.42 -11.92
CA PRO A 104 -31.63 13.41 -12.20
C PRO A 104 -31.46 12.43 -11.03
N LEU A 105 -31.92 12.83 -9.84
CA LEU A 105 -31.98 12.01 -8.64
C LEU A 105 -32.81 10.72 -8.83
N VAL A 106 -33.82 10.69 -9.71
CA VAL A 106 -34.63 9.47 -9.94
C VAL A 106 -33.92 8.50 -10.89
N SER A 107 -33.18 9.00 -11.90
CA SER A 107 -32.29 8.16 -12.69
C SER A 107 -31.07 7.70 -11.87
N ALA A 108 -30.50 8.56 -11.05
CA ALA A 108 -29.44 8.20 -10.11
C ALA A 108 -29.94 7.21 -9.06
N ALA A 109 -31.17 7.34 -8.55
CA ALA A 109 -31.75 6.38 -7.61
C ALA A 109 -32.03 5.01 -8.24
N SER A 110 -32.27 4.97 -9.57
CA SER A 110 -32.45 3.72 -10.31
C SER A 110 -31.12 2.97 -10.50
N ASP A 111 -30.00 3.70 -10.62
CA ASP A 111 -28.65 3.12 -10.70
C ASP A 111 -28.02 2.84 -9.31
N VAL A 112 -28.44 3.55 -8.26
CA VAL A 112 -27.98 3.36 -6.87
C VAL A 112 -28.42 2.01 -6.27
N VAL A 113 -29.38 1.30 -6.88
CA VAL A 113 -29.80 -0.03 -6.40
C VAL A 113 -28.84 -1.16 -6.86
N LYS A 114 -27.83 -0.89 -7.71
CA LYS A 114 -27.01 -1.97 -8.30
C LYS A 114 -25.60 -2.19 -7.77
N ASP A 115 -25.04 -1.38 -6.88
CA ASP A 115 -23.74 -1.74 -6.30
C ASP A 115 -23.53 -1.16 -4.90
N GLN A 116 -23.36 -2.02 -3.90
CA GLN A 116 -22.95 -1.63 -2.55
C GLN A 116 -21.42 -1.51 -2.43
N GLN A 117 -20.68 -1.80 -3.51
CA GLN A 117 -19.28 -1.49 -3.65
C GLN A 117 -19.13 -0.11 -4.34
N GLY A 118 -18.28 0.75 -3.79
CA GLY A 118 -17.92 2.01 -4.46
C GLY A 118 -17.33 1.79 -5.86
N PRO A 119 -17.05 2.88 -6.60
CA PRO A 119 -16.55 2.78 -7.98
C PRO A 119 -15.32 1.87 -8.12
N ASP A 120 -15.36 0.95 -9.09
CA ASP A 120 -14.23 0.07 -9.40
C ASP A 120 -13.11 0.84 -10.11
N TYR A 121 -12.11 1.25 -9.33
CA TYR A 121 -10.94 1.96 -9.83
C TYR A 121 -9.96 1.09 -10.63
N THR A 122 -10.22 -0.21 -10.80
CA THR A 122 -9.53 -1.01 -11.82
C THR A 122 -9.94 -0.58 -13.23
N ASN A 123 -11.18 -0.12 -13.41
CA ASN A 123 -11.65 0.38 -14.70
C ASN A 123 -11.22 1.83 -14.90
N ALA A 124 -10.31 2.07 -15.86
CA ALA A 124 -9.80 3.40 -16.19
C ALA A 124 -10.89 4.40 -16.62
N ASN A 125 -12.03 3.94 -17.15
CA ASN A 125 -13.13 4.82 -17.54
C ASN A 125 -13.82 5.50 -16.36
N VAL A 126 -13.72 4.92 -15.16
CA VAL A 126 -14.34 5.44 -13.93
C VAL A 126 -13.50 6.54 -13.29
N TRP A 127 -12.24 6.72 -13.71
CA TRP A 127 -11.34 7.71 -13.11
C TRP A 127 -11.76 9.15 -13.44
N PHE A 128 -12.32 9.39 -14.64
CA PHE A 128 -12.74 10.71 -15.10
C PHE A 128 -14.15 10.65 -15.72
N PRO A 129 -15.22 10.53 -14.91
CA PRO A 129 -16.58 10.31 -15.41
C PRO A 129 -17.08 11.47 -16.28
N THR A 130 -16.61 12.69 -16.04
CA THR A 130 -16.97 13.89 -16.80
C THR A 130 -16.22 14.01 -18.14
N SER A 131 -15.14 13.24 -18.34
CA SER A 131 -14.33 13.28 -19.56
C SER A 131 -13.94 11.86 -19.99
N PRO A 132 -14.90 11.05 -20.48
CA PRO A 132 -14.65 9.65 -20.84
C PRO A 132 -13.63 9.51 -21.97
N GLN A 133 -13.00 8.33 -22.05
CA GLN A 133 -12.02 8.02 -23.08
C GLN A 133 -12.59 8.16 -24.49
N LYS A 134 -11.79 8.75 -25.39
CA LYS A 134 -12.09 8.78 -26.83
C LYS A 134 -11.25 7.74 -27.55
N LYS A 135 -11.84 7.06 -28.54
CA LYS A 135 -11.06 6.16 -29.41
C LYS A 135 -9.99 6.97 -30.16
N ILE A 136 -8.75 6.52 -30.06
CA ILE A 136 -7.60 7.09 -30.80
C ILE A 136 -7.38 6.26 -32.06
N VAL A 137 -7.15 6.92 -33.19
CA VAL A 137 -6.62 6.28 -34.39
C VAL A 137 -5.10 6.24 -34.26
N SER A 138 -4.55 5.10 -33.88
CA SER A 138 -3.11 4.88 -33.70
C SER A 138 -2.62 3.73 -34.58
N ARG A 139 -1.31 3.71 -34.88
CA ARG A 139 -0.68 2.65 -35.69
C ARG A 139 -0.60 1.32 -34.95
N VAL A 140 -0.48 1.38 -33.63
CA VAL A 140 -0.42 0.24 -32.72
C VAL A 140 -1.50 0.36 -31.65
N THR A 141 -1.93 -0.76 -31.07
CA THR A 141 -2.92 -0.79 -29.99
C THR A 141 -2.31 -0.81 -28.59
N ALA A 142 -1.00 -1.09 -28.50
CA ALA A 142 -0.24 -1.13 -27.26
C ALA A 142 1.23 -0.82 -27.52
N TYR A 143 1.94 -0.44 -26.46
CA TYR A 143 3.36 -0.13 -26.47
C TYR A 143 4.01 -0.47 -25.12
N THR A 144 5.31 -0.27 -24.97
CA THR A 144 6.01 -0.59 -23.71
C THR A 144 6.60 0.64 -23.03
N LEU A 145 6.56 0.64 -21.70
CA LEU A 145 7.13 1.67 -20.83
C LEU A 145 8.15 1.06 -19.87
N SER A 146 9.27 1.74 -19.67
CA SER A 146 10.33 1.35 -18.74
C SER A 146 10.72 2.53 -17.84
N ILE A 147 10.93 2.25 -16.56
CA ILE A 147 11.44 3.19 -15.57
C ILE A 147 12.60 2.48 -14.84
N PRO A 148 13.84 2.58 -15.33
CA PRO A 148 14.97 1.80 -14.84
C PRO A 148 15.21 1.96 -13.33
N LYS A 149 15.06 3.18 -12.82
CA LYS A 149 15.21 3.49 -11.38
C LYS A 149 14.27 2.67 -10.48
N LEU A 150 13.07 2.36 -10.99
CA LEU A 150 12.09 1.55 -10.28
C LEU A 150 12.18 0.06 -10.64
N ARG A 151 13.06 -0.33 -11.57
CA ARG A 151 13.16 -1.69 -12.15
C ARG A 151 11.92 -2.12 -12.94
N ILE A 152 11.12 -1.17 -13.40
CA ILE A 152 10.01 -1.43 -14.32
C ILE A 152 10.61 -1.53 -15.72
N ASN A 153 10.51 -2.70 -16.33
CA ASN A 153 11.12 -2.97 -17.64
C ASN A 153 10.05 -3.47 -18.61
N ASN A 154 9.89 -2.78 -19.73
CA ASN A 154 8.98 -3.12 -20.81
C ASN A 154 7.54 -3.42 -20.37
N ALA A 155 7.02 -2.64 -19.39
CA ALA A 155 5.65 -2.76 -18.94
C ALA A 155 4.68 -2.46 -20.09
N LEU A 156 3.70 -3.33 -20.30
CA LEU A 156 2.71 -3.16 -21.36
C LEU A 156 1.80 -1.98 -21.04
N VAL A 157 1.60 -1.11 -22.03
CA VAL A 157 0.64 -0.01 -22.00
C VAL A 157 -0.38 -0.21 -23.11
N THR A 158 -1.65 -0.37 -22.77
CA THR A 158 -2.76 -0.54 -23.73
C THR A 158 -3.42 0.81 -24.02
N ILE A 159 -3.60 1.15 -25.30
CA ILE A 159 -4.22 2.40 -25.73
C ILE A 159 -5.74 2.27 -25.66
N SER A 160 -6.39 3.22 -24.98
CA SER A 160 -7.84 3.23 -24.77
C SER A 160 -8.37 1.93 -24.16
N GLY A 161 -7.56 1.30 -23.30
CA GLY A 161 -7.97 0.15 -22.50
C GLY A 161 -8.70 0.58 -21.22
N ASP A 162 -9.24 -0.41 -20.52
CA ASP A 162 -10.04 -0.21 -19.31
C ASP A 162 -9.45 -0.91 -18.08
N ASP A 163 -8.87 -2.10 -18.22
CA ASP A 163 -8.48 -2.95 -17.09
C ASP A 163 -7.01 -2.77 -16.64
N LEU A 164 -6.80 -1.99 -15.59
CA LEU A 164 -5.50 -1.74 -14.97
C LEU A 164 -4.86 -2.99 -14.31
N ASN A 165 -5.57 -4.12 -14.16
CA ASN A 165 -4.97 -5.35 -13.66
C ASN A 165 -4.14 -6.08 -14.72
N LYS A 166 -4.36 -5.78 -16.01
CA LYS A 166 -3.73 -6.50 -17.14
C LYS A 166 -2.58 -5.73 -17.77
N SER A 167 -2.65 -4.41 -17.72
CA SER A 167 -1.65 -3.52 -18.30
C SER A 167 -1.73 -2.14 -17.65
N LEU A 168 -0.73 -1.31 -17.94
CA LEU A 168 -0.89 0.13 -17.81
C LEU A 168 -1.87 0.62 -18.89
N ILE A 169 -2.61 1.68 -18.61
CA ILE A 169 -3.62 2.18 -19.55
C ILE A 169 -3.20 3.56 -20.06
N HIS A 170 -3.04 3.70 -21.37
CA HIS A 170 -3.00 5.01 -22.01
C HIS A 170 -4.44 5.49 -22.22
N TYR A 171 -4.74 6.69 -21.74
CA TYR A 171 -6.09 7.22 -21.77
C TYR A 171 -6.48 7.78 -23.12
N GLY A 172 -7.57 7.24 -23.67
CA GLY A 172 -8.07 7.60 -24.98
C GLY A 172 -8.40 9.09 -25.11
N GLY A 173 -7.99 9.71 -26.22
CA GLY A 173 -8.15 11.14 -26.49
C GLY A 173 -6.99 12.03 -26.01
N THR A 174 -5.92 11.44 -25.48
CA THR A 174 -4.67 12.15 -25.12
C THR A 174 -3.60 11.95 -26.20
N GLY A 175 -2.56 12.78 -26.21
CA GLY A 175 -1.50 12.74 -27.23
C GLY A 175 -0.73 11.43 -27.24
N LEU A 176 -0.19 11.02 -28.39
CA LEU A 176 0.59 9.80 -28.52
C LEU A 176 2.07 10.04 -28.16
N PRO A 177 2.80 9.03 -27.64
CA PRO A 177 4.22 9.19 -27.33
C PRO A 177 5.03 9.61 -28.57
N GLY A 178 5.80 10.68 -28.45
CA GLY A 178 6.67 11.20 -29.50
C GLY A 178 6.01 12.26 -30.38
N GLU A 179 4.70 12.46 -30.23
CA GLU A 179 3.94 13.50 -30.93
C GLU A 179 3.72 14.72 -30.02
N TYR A 180 3.48 15.89 -30.61
CA TYR A 180 3.08 17.07 -29.84
C TYR A 180 1.78 16.78 -29.09
N GLY A 181 1.78 17.01 -27.79
CA GLY A 181 0.67 16.59 -26.93
C GLY A 181 1.15 16.03 -25.60
N THR A 182 0.22 15.53 -24.81
CA THR A 182 0.51 14.87 -23.55
C THR A 182 -0.10 13.48 -23.53
N ALA A 183 0.73 12.44 -23.53
CA ALA A 183 0.31 11.07 -23.35
C ALA A 183 0.04 10.80 -21.87
N VAL A 184 -1.19 10.40 -21.53
CA VAL A 184 -1.58 10.16 -20.13
C VAL A 184 -1.69 8.67 -19.87
N ILE A 185 -0.93 8.17 -18.89
CA ILE A 185 -0.79 6.75 -18.59
C ILE A 185 -1.15 6.48 -17.12
N PHE A 186 -1.98 5.47 -16.90
CA PHE A 186 -2.52 5.10 -15.59
C PHE A 186 -1.92 3.77 -15.14
N GLY A 187 -1.74 3.64 -13.83
CA GLY A 187 -1.32 2.39 -13.19
C GLY A 187 -1.72 2.31 -11.73
N HIS A 188 -1.93 1.08 -11.24
CA HIS A 188 -2.32 0.85 -9.86
C HIS A 188 -1.16 1.08 -8.87
N SER A 189 -1.53 1.68 -7.74
CA SER A 189 -0.71 1.76 -6.55
C SER A 189 -1.42 1.05 -5.41
N VAL A 190 -0.66 0.21 -4.71
CA VAL A 190 -1.01 -0.34 -3.40
C VAL A 190 0.07 0.06 -2.40
N LEU A 191 0.05 -0.53 -1.21
CA LEU A 191 1.10 -0.29 -0.24
C LEU A 191 2.49 -0.69 -0.79
N PRO A 192 3.54 0.12 -0.62
CA PRO A 192 4.83 -0.09 -1.27
C PRO A 192 5.53 -1.40 -0.90
N GLN A 193 5.23 -1.98 0.27
CA GLN A 193 5.76 -3.30 0.66
C GLN A 193 5.28 -4.45 -0.24
N PHE A 194 4.20 -4.28 -0.99
CA PHE A 194 3.71 -5.25 -1.97
C PHE A 194 4.12 -4.90 -3.40
N TYR A 195 5.03 -3.94 -3.56
CA TYR A 195 5.55 -3.54 -4.86
C TYR A 195 6.17 -4.71 -5.61
N ASN A 196 5.78 -4.85 -6.87
CA ASN A 196 6.39 -5.77 -7.80
C ASN A 196 6.42 -5.11 -9.20
N PRO A 197 7.61 -4.94 -9.81
CA PRO A 197 7.75 -4.27 -11.11
C PRO A 197 7.07 -4.99 -12.28
N THR A 198 6.70 -6.26 -12.13
CA THR A 198 6.07 -7.06 -13.19
C THR A 198 4.57 -7.30 -12.95
N ASN A 199 4.02 -6.82 -11.83
CA ASN A 199 2.62 -6.99 -11.48
C ASN A 199 1.85 -5.68 -11.61
N TYR A 200 0.97 -5.57 -12.61
CA TYR A 200 0.21 -4.34 -12.88
C TYR A 200 -0.67 -3.87 -11.72
N LYS A 201 -1.05 -4.76 -10.79
CA LYS A 201 -1.79 -4.39 -9.57
C LYS A 201 -0.97 -3.52 -8.61
N THR A 202 0.35 -3.59 -8.69
CA THR A 202 1.25 -2.93 -7.74
C THR A 202 2.35 -2.12 -8.42
N ILE A 203 2.41 -2.11 -9.75
CA ILE A 203 3.52 -1.58 -10.55
C ILE A 203 3.80 -0.09 -10.33
N PHE A 204 2.79 0.73 -10.02
CA PHE A 204 3.00 2.17 -9.77
C PHE A 204 3.12 2.53 -8.28
N SER A 205 3.18 1.53 -7.38
CA SER A 205 3.25 1.76 -5.92
C SER A 205 4.50 2.53 -5.47
N THR A 206 5.54 2.57 -6.28
CA THR A 206 6.82 3.25 -5.99
C THR A 206 7.08 4.47 -6.87
N ILE A 207 6.18 4.82 -7.80
CA ILE A 207 6.28 6.07 -8.58
C ILE A 207 6.42 7.33 -7.70
N PRO A 208 5.78 7.44 -6.51
CA PRO A 208 6.00 8.57 -5.61
C PRO A 208 7.45 8.79 -5.15
N THR A 209 8.36 7.82 -5.39
CA THR A 209 9.79 7.92 -5.05
C THR A 209 10.65 8.51 -6.17
N LEU A 210 10.05 8.73 -7.35
CA LEU A 210 10.70 9.45 -8.45
C LEU A 210 11.02 10.89 -8.05
N LYS A 211 11.96 11.48 -8.76
CA LYS A 211 12.43 12.86 -8.58
C LYS A 211 12.51 13.53 -9.95
N ILE A 212 12.49 14.86 -9.94
CA ILE A 212 12.83 15.67 -11.10
C ILE A 212 14.22 15.24 -11.62
N GLY A 213 14.33 15.02 -12.92
CA GLY A 213 15.52 14.51 -13.60
C GLY A 213 15.54 12.99 -13.82
N ASP A 214 14.62 12.23 -13.22
CA ASP A 214 14.53 10.79 -13.49
C ASP A 214 14.01 10.50 -14.91
N GLU A 215 14.47 9.40 -15.49
CA GLU A 215 14.17 9.04 -16.88
C GLU A 215 13.04 8.01 -16.97
N ILE A 216 12.20 8.17 -17.99
CA ILE A 216 11.15 7.26 -18.41
C ILE A 216 11.35 6.97 -19.89
N PHE A 217 11.42 5.69 -20.25
CA PHE A 217 11.59 5.25 -21.62
C PHE A 217 10.28 4.68 -22.14
N ILE A 218 9.84 5.14 -23.31
CA ILE A 218 8.65 4.61 -23.98
C ILE A 218 9.06 4.13 -25.37
N ARG A 219 8.76 2.87 -25.68
CA ARG A 219 8.96 2.32 -27.01
C ARG A 219 7.61 2.19 -27.72
N TYR A 220 7.35 3.09 -28.65
CA TYR A 220 6.10 3.23 -29.39
C TYR A 220 6.38 3.18 -30.90
N ASP A 221 5.59 2.38 -31.64
CA ASP A 221 5.72 2.22 -33.10
C ASP A 221 7.15 1.89 -33.58
N GLY A 222 7.87 1.07 -32.81
CA GLY A 222 9.25 0.67 -33.11
C GLY A 222 10.32 1.71 -32.77
N VAL A 223 9.95 2.89 -32.29
CA VAL A 223 10.86 3.97 -31.88
C VAL A 223 10.91 4.04 -30.35
N GLU A 224 12.11 4.24 -29.80
CA GLU A 224 12.30 4.48 -28.36
C GLU A 224 12.47 5.97 -28.08
N TYR A 225 11.69 6.46 -27.12
CA TYR A 225 11.64 7.85 -26.69
C TYR A 225 12.10 7.95 -25.24
N ARG A 226 13.02 8.87 -24.96
CA ARG A 226 13.47 9.20 -23.60
C ARG A 226 12.75 10.44 -23.09
N TYR A 227 12.03 10.28 -21.98
CA TYR A 227 11.38 11.39 -21.27
C TYR A 227 12.07 11.63 -19.94
N VAL A 228 12.16 12.90 -19.53
CA VAL A 228 12.75 13.29 -18.25
C VAL A 228 11.69 13.97 -17.39
N VAL A 229 11.54 13.49 -16.15
CA VAL A 229 10.59 14.04 -15.16
C VAL A 229 10.97 15.50 -14.87
N TYR A 230 10.02 16.41 -15.05
CA TYR A 230 10.22 17.84 -14.78
C TYR A 230 9.29 18.38 -13.69
N GLU A 231 8.18 17.71 -13.42
CA GLU A 231 7.19 18.15 -12.44
C GLU A 231 6.45 16.96 -11.82
N MET A 232 6.11 17.07 -10.54
CA MET A 232 5.29 16.10 -9.83
C MET A 232 4.29 16.86 -8.95
N LEU A 233 3.01 16.55 -9.06
CA LEU A 233 1.94 17.27 -8.36
C LEU A 233 0.81 16.33 -7.93
N VAL A 234 0.12 16.68 -6.84
CA VAL A 234 -1.01 15.90 -6.30
C VAL A 234 -2.32 16.65 -6.55
N THR A 235 -3.32 15.96 -7.11
CA THR A 235 -4.64 16.51 -7.41
C THR A 235 -5.76 15.72 -6.74
N GLU A 236 -6.96 16.29 -6.75
CA GLU A 236 -8.19 15.56 -6.43
C GLU A 236 -8.49 14.49 -7.48
N PRO A 237 -9.19 13.39 -7.10
CA PRO A 237 -9.59 12.35 -8.05
C PRO A 237 -10.44 12.84 -9.23
N ASN A 238 -11.22 13.92 -9.05
CA ASN A 238 -12.09 14.50 -10.06
C ASN A 238 -11.45 15.64 -10.87
N ASP A 239 -10.18 15.98 -10.59
CA ASP A 239 -9.47 17.04 -11.28
C ASP A 239 -9.04 16.60 -12.69
N LEU A 240 -9.48 17.32 -13.71
CA LEU A 240 -9.19 17.04 -15.12
C LEU A 240 -7.88 17.66 -15.62
N THR A 241 -7.21 18.49 -14.81
CA THR A 241 -5.92 19.13 -15.14
C THR A 241 -4.85 18.15 -15.66
N PRO A 242 -4.76 16.90 -15.16
CA PRO A 242 -3.82 15.92 -15.72
C PRO A 242 -4.10 15.49 -17.16
N LEU A 243 -5.34 15.65 -17.65
CA LEU A 243 -5.72 15.34 -19.03
C LEU A 243 -5.48 16.50 -20.00
N ALA A 244 -5.19 17.70 -19.48
CA ALA A 244 -4.95 18.88 -20.30
C ALA A 244 -3.79 18.65 -21.27
N GLN A 245 -4.02 18.99 -22.55
CA GLN A 245 -3.04 18.79 -23.61
C GLN A 245 -2.19 20.04 -23.78
N ARG A 246 -0.88 19.82 -23.95
CA ARG A 246 0.10 20.83 -24.32
C ARG A 246 0.74 20.43 -25.64
N PHE A 247 0.80 21.36 -26.58
CA PHE A 247 1.27 21.09 -27.95
C PHE A 247 2.57 21.84 -28.30
N ASP A 248 3.28 22.37 -27.30
CA ASP A 248 4.59 23.01 -27.46
C ASP A 248 5.75 22.02 -27.48
N ASP A 249 5.53 20.79 -26.98
CA ASP A 249 6.47 19.67 -27.03
C ASP A 249 5.70 18.34 -26.90
N SER A 250 6.42 17.22 -26.85
CA SER A 250 5.90 15.90 -26.48
C SER A 250 6.05 15.67 -24.98
N TYR A 251 4.95 15.34 -24.31
CA TYR A 251 4.89 15.13 -22.87
C TYR A 251 4.27 13.78 -22.51
N VAL A 252 4.62 13.28 -21.32
CA VAL A 252 4.01 12.11 -20.70
C VAL A 252 3.59 12.46 -19.27
N THR A 253 2.39 12.06 -18.88
CA THR A 253 1.92 12.14 -17.50
C THR A 253 1.60 10.74 -16.99
N LEU A 254 2.29 10.29 -15.94
CA LEU A 254 1.95 9.06 -15.23
C LEU A 254 1.02 9.40 -14.06
N ILE A 255 -0.12 8.71 -13.95
CA ILE A 255 -1.13 8.94 -12.91
C ILE A 255 -1.28 7.68 -12.06
N THR A 256 -1.23 7.86 -10.73
CA THR A 256 -1.55 6.80 -9.76
C THR A 256 -2.22 7.34 -8.50
N CYS A 257 -2.80 6.46 -7.68
CA CYS A 257 -3.42 6.86 -6.43
C CYS A 257 -2.37 7.14 -5.34
N VAL A 258 -2.60 8.19 -4.55
CA VAL A 258 -1.79 8.50 -3.35
C VAL A 258 -2.66 8.97 -2.18
N PRO A 259 -2.23 8.80 -0.92
CA PRO A 259 -1.09 7.98 -0.47
C PRO A 259 -1.18 6.51 -0.92
N PRO A 260 -0.05 5.80 -1.06
CA PRO A 260 -0.04 4.41 -1.53
C PRO A 260 -0.99 3.51 -0.72
N GLY A 261 -1.78 2.69 -1.41
CA GLY A 261 -2.80 1.83 -0.78
C GLY A 261 -4.12 2.53 -0.44
N THR A 262 -4.27 3.80 -0.84
CA THR A 262 -5.55 4.55 -0.74
C THR A 262 -6.00 5.01 -2.12
N TYR A 263 -7.20 5.60 -2.22
CA TYR A 263 -7.74 6.20 -3.44
C TYR A 263 -8.04 7.70 -3.28
N TRP A 264 -7.48 8.34 -2.25
CA TRP A 264 -7.89 9.68 -1.80
C TRP A 264 -7.49 10.80 -2.75
N LYS A 265 -6.30 10.72 -3.35
CA LYS A 265 -5.75 11.72 -4.27
C LYS A 265 -5.10 11.03 -5.47
N ARG A 266 -4.63 11.81 -6.43
CA ARG A 266 -3.88 11.33 -7.59
C ARG A 266 -2.52 12.03 -7.65
N LEU A 267 -1.45 11.26 -7.79
CA LEU A 267 -0.13 11.78 -8.10
C LEU A 267 0.02 11.80 -9.62
N ASN A 268 0.44 12.95 -10.14
CA ASN A 268 0.71 13.17 -11.55
C ASN A 268 2.22 13.42 -11.70
N VAL A 269 2.92 12.49 -12.33
CA VAL A 269 4.34 12.61 -12.66
C VAL A 269 4.46 13.03 -14.11
N ARG A 270 4.89 14.27 -14.35
CA ARG A 270 5.01 14.85 -15.67
C ARG A 270 6.46 14.81 -16.15
N ALA A 271 6.63 14.29 -17.36
CA ALA A 271 7.91 14.19 -18.04
C ALA A 271 7.81 14.77 -19.44
N ARG A 272 8.92 15.33 -19.93
CA ARG A 272 9.02 15.93 -21.26
C ARG A 272 10.01 15.14 -22.10
N LEU A 273 9.75 15.07 -23.40
CA LEU A 273 10.66 14.42 -24.34
C LEU A 273 12.01 15.12 -24.30
N GLU A 274 13.07 14.34 -24.21
CA GLU A 274 14.42 14.85 -24.32
C GLU A 274 15.02 14.43 -25.66
N LYS A 275 15.55 15.40 -26.39
CA LYS A 275 16.24 15.11 -27.65
C LYS A 275 17.52 14.35 -27.35
N ILE A 276 17.67 13.18 -27.98
CA ILE A 276 18.89 12.37 -27.96
C ILE A 276 19.93 13.01 -28.88
#